data_AF-B3G1L0-F1
#
_entry.id   AF-B3G1L0-F1
#
_cell.length_a   1.000
_cell.length_b   1.000
_cell.length_c   1.000
_cell.angle_alpha   90.00
_cell.angle_beta   90.00
_cell.angle_gamma   90.00
#
_symmetry.space_group_name_H-M   'P 1'
#
loop_
_entity.id
_entity.type
_entity.pdbx_description
1 polymer ?
#
loop_
_entity_poly.entity_id
_entity_poly.type
_entity_poly.pdbx_seq_one_letter_code
_entity_poly.pdbx_strand_id
1 'polypeptide(L)'
;MSTFTASRVVDIDGVELTVRELSVADVRKLMQEVSDQDLVSNALFEDIRLSDLCLMTSVTKNQINDLRPSQLAKLRDACKEVNPHFFGMLGRLSKLRDKP
;
A
#
# COMPACT_ATOMS: atom_id res chain seq x y z
N MET A 1 -4.96 7.25 25.10
CA MET A 1 -4.67 5.81 25.01
C MET A 1 -4.51 5.48 23.53
N SER A 2 -3.29 5.30 23.06
CA SER A 2 -3.05 4.99 21.65
C SER A 2 -3.13 3.48 21.49
N THR A 3 -4.31 2.98 21.18
CA THR A 3 -4.51 1.58 20.83
C THR A 3 -3.90 1.36 19.45
N PHE A 4 -2.60 1.08 19.40
CA PHE A 4 -1.97 0.54 18.19
C PHE A 4 -2.36 -0.93 18.08
N THR A 5 -3.61 -1.19 17.70
CA THR A 5 -3.91 -2.46 17.04
C THR A 5 -3.12 -2.44 15.75
N ALA A 6 -2.25 -3.44 15.53
CA ALA A 6 -1.46 -3.61 14.30
C ALA A 6 -2.33 -3.81 13.04
N SER A 7 -3.64 -3.65 13.15
CA SER A 7 -4.60 -3.65 12.06
C SER A 7 -5.80 -2.76 12.36
N ARG A 8 -6.47 -2.33 11.29
CA ARG A 8 -7.70 -1.55 11.28
C ARG A 8 -8.57 -1.97 10.11
N VAL A 9 -9.88 -2.01 10.33
CA VAL A 9 -10.87 -2.21 9.25
C VAL A 9 -11.25 -0.85 8.65
N VAL A 10 -11.36 -0.80 7.33
CA VAL A 10 -11.85 0.36 6.56
C VAL A 10 -12.98 -0.07 5.64
N ASP A 11 -14.05 0.70 5.63
CA ASP A 11 -15.13 0.53 4.66
C ASP A 11 -14.85 1.38 3.42
N ILE A 12 -14.84 0.72 2.25
CA ILE A 12 -14.66 1.36 0.95
C ILE A 12 -15.93 1.13 0.13
N ASP A 13 -16.91 2.01 0.34
CA ASP A 13 -18.22 1.99 -0.31
C ASP A 13 -18.95 0.63 -0.15
N GLY A 14 -18.97 0.09 1.07
CA GLY A 14 -19.62 -1.18 1.40
C GLY A 14 -18.72 -2.41 1.28
N VAL A 15 -17.44 -2.23 0.94
CA VAL A 15 -16.42 -3.30 1.00
C VAL A 15 -15.56 -3.10 2.23
N GLU A 16 -15.70 -3.98 3.21
CA GLU A 16 -14.83 -4.00 4.38
C GLU A 16 -13.46 -4.61 4.03
N LEU A 17 -12.41 -3.81 4.19
CA LEU A 17 -11.03 -4.23 4.00
C LEU A 17 -10.26 -4.04 5.30
N THR A 18 -9.39 -4.99 5.62
CA THR A 18 -8.47 -4.86 6.75
C THR A 18 -7.15 -4.32 6.25
N VAL A 19 -6.64 -3.26 6.88
CA VAL A 19 -5.28 -2.74 6.73
C VAL A 19 -4.46 -3.21 7.93
N ARG A 20 -3.23 -3.63 7.72
CA ARG A 20 -2.29 -4.09 8.75
C ARG A 20 -0.96 -3.36 8.67
N GLU A 21 -0.30 -3.26 9.81
CA GLU A 21 1.07 -2.79 9.92
C GLU A 21 2.02 -3.86 9.36
N LEU A 22 2.99 -3.41 8.56
CA LEU A 22 4.02 -4.25 7.99
C LEU A 22 5.18 -4.40 8.96
N SER A 23 5.60 -5.64 9.19
CA SER A 23 6.88 -5.90 9.85
C SER A 23 8.04 -5.56 8.90
N VAL A 24 9.24 -5.41 9.46
CA VAL A 24 10.46 -5.23 8.66
C VAL A 24 10.69 -6.43 7.71
N ALA A 25 10.25 -7.64 8.09
CA ALA A 25 10.34 -8.81 7.22
C ALA A 25 9.41 -8.69 6.00
N ASP A 26 8.19 -8.20 6.20
CA ASP A 26 7.24 -7.97 5.11
C ASP A 26 7.75 -6.88 4.16
N VAL A 27 8.30 -5.80 4.71
CA VAL A 27 8.92 -4.73 3.91
C VAL A 27 10.08 -5.26 3.07
N ARG A 28 10.95 -6.13 3.63
CA ARG A 28 12.04 -6.76 2.86
C ARG A 28 11.51 -7.62 1.72
N LYS A 29 10.46 -8.40 1.97
CA LYS A 29 9.82 -9.23 0.94
C LYS A 29 9.26 -8.36 -0.19
N LEU A 30 8.60 -7.25 0.14
CA LEU A 30 8.05 -6.28 -0.81
C LEU A 30 9.14 -5.64 -1.69
N MET A 31 10.31 -5.34 -1.12
CA MET A 31 11.46 -4.81 -1.86
C MET A 31 12.13 -5.85 -2.77
N GLN A 32 11.92 -7.15 -2.54
CA GLN A 32 12.44 -8.23 -3.39
C GLN A 32 11.47 -8.59 -4.51
N GLU A 33 10.17 -8.42 -4.30
CA GLU A 33 9.12 -8.60 -5.31
C GLU A 33 9.07 -7.37 -6.25
N VAL A 34 10.11 -7.23 -7.08
CA VAL A 34 10.20 -6.22 -8.15
C VAL A 34 10.09 -6.92 -9.50
N SER A 35 8.90 -7.43 -9.82
CA SER A 35 8.69 -8.12 -11.11
C SER A 35 7.35 -7.84 -11.78
N ASP A 36 6.53 -6.95 -11.23
CA ASP A 36 5.27 -6.59 -11.89
C ASP A 36 5.58 -5.67 -13.09
N GLN A 37 5.36 -6.17 -14.31
CA GLN A 37 5.49 -5.40 -15.55
C GLN A 37 4.22 -4.59 -15.86
N ASP A 38 3.22 -4.65 -14.99
CA ASP A 38 1.98 -3.90 -15.15
C ASP A 38 2.19 -2.40 -14.92
N LEU A 39 2.07 -1.63 -16.00
CA LEU A 39 2.20 -0.17 -15.99
C LEU A 39 1.16 0.49 -15.07
N VAL A 40 -0.07 -0.05 -14.97
CA VAL A 40 -1.11 0.52 -14.12
C VAL A 40 -0.78 0.26 -12.65
N SER A 41 -0.43 -0.98 -12.31
CA SER A 41 0.02 -1.35 -10.97
C SER A 41 1.20 -0.49 -10.49
N ASN A 42 2.10 -0.13 -11.40
CA ASN A 42 3.32 0.62 -11.07
C ASN A 42 3.19 2.15 -11.11
N ALA A 43 2.27 2.71 -11.89
CA ALA A 43 2.23 4.15 -12.17
C ALA A 43 0.95 4.85 -11.70
N LEU A 44 -0.07 4.14 -11.21
CA LEU A 44 -1.33 4.77 -10.80
C LEU A 44 -1.15 5.73 -9.61
N PHE A 45 -0.25 5.39 -8.68
CA PHE A 45 0.12 6.25 -7.56
C PHE A 45 1.62 6.50 -7.52
N GLU A 46 2.01 7.71 -7.14
CA GLU A 46 3.42 8.11 -7.07
C GLU A 46 4.15 7.49 -5.87
N ASP A 47 3.43 7.21 -4.79
CA ASP A 47 4.00 6.81 -3.50
C ASP A 47 3.89 5.31 -3.19
N ILE A 48 3.17 4.52 -4.00
CA ILE A 48 3.02 3.07 -3.79
C ILE A 48 2.51 2.34 -5.06
N ARG A 49 2.84 1.05 -5.22
CA ARG A 49 2.28 0.19 -6.28
C ARG A 49 0.98 -0.48 -5.83
N LEU A 50 0.12 -0.85 -6.77
CA LEU A 50 -1.13 -1.57 -6.43
C LEU A 50 -0.87 -2.97 -5.86
N SER A 51 0.16 -3.65 -6.35
CA SER A 51 0.61 -4.94 -5.79
C SER A 51 1.05 -4.82 -4.33
N ASP A 52 1.66 -3.69 -3.94
CA ASP A 52 2.09 -3.44 -2.56
C ASP A 52 0.88 -3.32 -1.61
N LEU A 53 -0.25 -2.77 -2.08
CA LEU A 53 -1.49 -2.68 -1.29
C LEU A 53 -2.00 -4.06 -0.85
N CYS A 54 -1.84 -5.10 -1.69
CA CYS A 54 -2.25 -6.47 -1.35
C CYS A 54 -1.49 -7.05 -0.15
N LEU A 55 -0.26 -6.60 0.10
CA LEU A 55 0.58 -7.15 1.16
C LEU A 55 0.16 -6.63 2.54
N MET A 56 -0.20 -5.35 2.61
CA MET A 56 -0.61 -4.70 3.86
C MET A 56 -2.13 -4.62 4.05
N THR A 57 -2.92 -5.18 3.13
CA THR A 57 -4.38 -5.21 3.26
C THR A 57 -4.97 -6.59 2.98
N SER A 58 -6.27 -6.75 3.20
CA SER A 58 -7.03 -7.93 2.80
C SER A 58 -7.56 -7.85 1.35
N VAL A 59 -7.22 -6.81 0.59
CA VAL A 59 -7.68 -6.65 -0.79
C VAL A 59 -7.03 -7.71 -1.69
N THR A 60 -7.81 -8.30 -2.59
CA THR A 60 -7.29 -9.21 -3.61
C THR A 60 -6.99 -8.48 -4.91
N LYS A 61 -6.16 -9.07 -5.79
CA LYS A 61 -5.87 -8.52 -7.11
C LYS A 61 -7.13 -8.28 -7.95
N ASN A 62 -8.11 -9.20 -7.88
CA ASN A 62 -9.38 -9.05 -8.59
C ASN A 62 -10.16 -7.85 -8.05
N GLN A 63 -10.24 -7.68 -6.73
CA GLN A 63 -10.89 -6.52 -6.13
C GLN A 63 -10.17 -5.22 -6.49
N ILE A 64 -8.84 -5.19 -6.57
CA ILE A 64 -8.10 -4.00 -7.02
C ILE A 64 -8.55 -3.57 -8.42
N ASN A 65 -8.75 -4.51 -9.34
CA ASN A 65 -9.17 -4.22 -10.71
C ASN A 65 -10.61 -3.69 -10.79
N ASP A 66 -11.47 -4.07 -9.85
CA ASP A 66 -12.87 -3.63 -9.78
C ASP A 66 -13.02 -2.30 -9.01
N LEU A 67 -12.03 -1.91 -8.21
CA LEU A 67 -12.04 -0.67 -7.44
C LEU A 67 -11.66 0.53 -8.30
N ARG A 68 -12.40 1.62 -8.13
CA ARG A 68 -12.11 2.91 -8.78
C ARG A 68 -10.86 3.55 -8.16
N PRO A 69 -10.12 4.38 -8.90
CA PRO A 69 -8.95 5.09 -8.35
C PRO A 69 -9.25 5.90 -7.08
N SER A 70 -10.44 6.50 -6.96
CA SER A 70 -10.86 7.22 -5.75
C SER A 70 -11.05 6.30 -4.53
N GLN A 71 -11.50 5.07 -4.75
CA GLN A 71 -11.63 4.05 -3.71
C GLN A 71 -10.26 3.50 -3.30
N LEU A 72 -9.38 3.25 -4.28
CA LEU A 72 -7.99 2.87 -4.04
C LEU A 72 -7.21 3.97 -3.30
N ALA A 73 -7.48 5.25 -3.58
CA ALA A 73 -6.88 6.37 -2.86
C ALA A 73 -7.28 6.38 -1.37
N LYS A 74 -8.56 6.15 -1.05
CA LYS A 74 -9.03 6.00 0.34
C LYS A 74 -8.30 4.84 1.05
N LEU A 75 -8.15 3.70 0.38
CA LEU A 75 -7.43 2.55 0.92
C LEU A 75 -5.94 2.86 1.14
N ARG A 76 -5.28 3.50 0.17
CA ARG A 76 -3.89 3.96 0.29
C ARG A 76 -3.71 4.88 1.49
N ASP A 77 -4.61 5.84 1.67
CA ASP A 77 -4.50 6.80 2.77
C ASP A 77 -4.60 6.10 4.13
N ALA A 78 -5.49 5.11 4.26
CA ALA A 78 -5.53 4.25 5.45
C ALA A 78 -4.25 3.41 5.62
N CYS A 79 -3.70 2.85 4.53
CA CYS A 79 -2.41 2.17 4.56
C CYS A 79 -1.29 3.08 5.08
N LYS A 80 -1.30 4.36 4.70
CA LYS A 80 -0.31 5.36 5.09
C LYS A 80 -0.42 5.77 6.56
N GLU A 81 -1.64 5.89 7.07
CA GLU A 81 -1.90 6.12 8.50
C GLU A 81 -1.39 4.95 9.35
N VAL A 82 -1.56 3.71 8.88
CA VAL A 82 -1.11 2.50 9.60
C VAL A 82 0.39 2.26 9.43
N ASN A 83 0.98 2.62 8.29
CA ASN A 83 2.38 2.31 7.93
C ASN A 83 3.24 3.57 7.65
N PRO A 84 3.24 4.61 8.49
CA PRO A 84 3.86 5.90 8.15
C PRO A 84 5.36 5.79 7.87
N HIS A 85 6.08 4.91 8.58
CA HIS A 85 7.50 4.69 8.39
C HIS A 85 7.85 4.02 7.05
N PHE A 86 7.00 3.11 6.58
CA PHE A 86 7.15 2.44 5.29
C PHE A 86 6.98 3.44 4.14
N PHE A 87 5.90 4.22 4.13
CA PHE A 87 5.70 5.27 3.12
C PHE A 87 6.80 6.34 3.17
N GLY A 88 7.27 6.69 4.37
CA GLY A 88 8.43 7.56 4.54
C GLY A 88 9.71 6.97 3.95
N MET A 89 9.91 5.66 4.02
CA MET A 89 11.02 4.96 3.36
C MET A 89 10.88 5.01 1.84
N LEU A 90 9.71 4.69 1.29
CA LEU A 90 9.46 4.77 -0.17
C LEU A 90 9.75 6.17 -0.72
N GLY A 91 9.29 7.22 -0.03
CA GLY A 91 9.57 8.61 -0.42
C GLY A 91 11.04 9.03 -0.30
N ARG A 92 11.86 8.36 0.54
CA ARG A 92 13.31 8.55 0.55
C ARG A 92 13.99 7.80 -0.59
N LEU A 93 13.54 6.59 -0.89
CA LEU A 93 14.07 5.75 -1.98
C LEU A 93 13.80 6.35 -3.36
N SER A 94 12.60 6.91 -3.60
CA SER A 94 12.27 7.60 -4.85
C SER A 94 13.22 8.77 -5.12
N LYS A 95 13.46 9.63 -4.11
CA LYS A 95 14.40 10.75 -4.20
C LYS A 95 15.85 10.34 -4.46
N LEU A 96 16.27 9.16 -4.00
CA LEU A 96 17.60 8.64 -4.29
C LEU A 96 17.71 8.16 -5.75
N ARG A 97 16.62 7.64 -6.33
CA ARG A 97 16.57 7.21 -7.73
C ARG A 97 16.57 8.39 -8.71
N ASP A 98 15.99 9.53 -8.32
CA ASP A 98 15.90 10.73 -9.16
C ASP A 98 17.16 11.62 -9.08
N LYS A 99 18.15 11.25 -8.26
CA LYS A 99 19.42 11.98 -8.17
C LYS A 99 20.34 11.54 -9.34
N PRO A 100 20.83 12.48 -10.17
CA PRO A 100 21.70 12.19 -11.31
C PRO A 100 23.06 11.63 -10.90
#